data_AF-A0A5B8RCQ7-F1
#
_entry.id   AF-A0A5B8RCQ7-F1
#
_cell.length_a   1.000
_cell.length_b   1.000
_cell.length_c   1.000
_cell.angle_alpha   90.00
_cell.angle_beta   90.00
_cell.angle_gamma   90.00
#
_symmetry.space_group_name_H-M   'P 1'
#
loop_
_entity.id
_entity.type
_entity.pdbx_description
1 polymer ?
#
loop_
_entity_poly.entity_id
_entity_poly.type
_entity_poly.pdbx_seq_one_letter_code
_entity_poly.pdbx_strand_id
1 'polypeptide(L)'
;MEGLQILLFGVVLIVSIVSVISYQGRRRASKRRFRVLQDSAPSRGLSEEERAALGEVYSGRKYGGEVRQLNGLYARHGITGNNAGQGQYHDLIDGVEVELHQRLRNVLANYNKAEVVLAKRTALVVQLNGRTLTEAVELDRRSERAEARVASDDFSAASSSSSSATATTGASASATASRDGGNGAEESAVTLLGQRRETREEARLRLDAETRGSAGALVCLLGMLGALVFAYADLAWGCAASLVVALLGVWRYLAAPKWPIGGKAVDVKRLRGPLERVMTRQTVQETNISVAVPRMEYLDLTYPGSWLPPLWERLPMTAAEVEVDAERHVLQHGSLSLYEQRRRFPIHHWIRHAVLAIGAALLLILAWVLASPLSVSLPMAWNLLSGPEEIDADGPQALRDVTLWPGETVAISGQAGCRLSSPSSAVTSMLDCSRLVWGGAGAGAARGDGFARAPASAGGDLQALYRQSRRGRGPAAVPACAHAPVRPPPSQRAG
;
A
#
# COMPACT_ATOMS: atom_id res chain seq x y z
N MET A 1 15.02 -10.61 31.52
CA MET A 1 14.05 -9.91 30.65
C MET A 1 13.58 -8.60 31.29
N GLU A 2 13.11 -8.60 32.55
CA GLU A 2 12.63 -7.37 33.22
C GLU A 2 13.71 -6.30 33.48
N GLY A 3 14.93 -6.70 33.85
CA GLY A 3 16.04 -5.74 34.06
C GLY A 3 16.44 -4.95 32.79
N LEU A 4 16.32 -5.57 31.61
CA LEU A 4 16.58 -4.90 30.33
C LEU A 4 15.46 -3.89 30.00
N GLN A 5 14.21 -4.24 30.30
CA GLN A 5 13.07 -3.34 30.10
C GLN A 5 13.16 -2.13 31.03
N ILE A 6 13.49 -2.31 32.32
CA ILE A 6 13.66 -1.21 33.27
C ILE A 6 14.80 -0.28 32.84
N LEU A 7 15.93 -0.85 32.39
CA LEU A 7 17.05 -0.06 31.88
C LEU A 7 16.68 0.71 30.61
N LEU A 8 15.96 0.10 29.68
CA LEU A 8 15.48 0.76 28.46
C LEU A 8 14.52 1.91 28.80
N PHE A 9 13.54 1.68 29.69
CA PHE A 9 12.63 2.74 30.15
C PHE A 9 13.37 3.87 30.86
N GLY A 10 14.39 3.55 31.67
CA GLY A 10 15.25 4.55 32.31
C GLY A 10 16.00 5.41 31.30
N VAL A 11 16.60 4.79 30.27
CA VAL A 11 17.29 5.52 29.18
C VAL A 11 16.31 6.40 28.41
N VAL A 12 15.14 5.89 28.03
CA VAL A 12 14.11 6.66 27.32
C VAL A 12 13.63 7.84 28.16
N LEU A 13 13.42 7.64 29.47
CA LEU A 13 13.01 8.69 30.40
C LEU A 13 14.08 9.78 30.49
N ILE A 14 15.34 9.41 30.67
CA ILE A 14 16.46 10.37 30.74
C ILE A 14 16.57 11.16 29.42
N VAL A 15 16.53 10.49 28.27
CA VAL A 15 16.58 11.15 26.96
C VAL A 15 15.39 12.10 26.77
N SER A 16 14.20 11.69 27.19
CA SER A 16 13.00 12.54 27.15
C SER A 16 13.14 13.78 28.03
N ILE A 17 13.62 13.62 29.26
CA ILE A 17 13.85 14.74 30.19
C ILE A 17 14.90 15.71 29.64
N VAL A 18 16.04 15.19 29.14
CA VAL A 18 17.10 16.01 28.52
C VAL A 18 16.55 16.78 27.32
N SER A 19 15.74 16.13 26.48
CA SER A 19 15.08 16.77 25.33
C SER A 19 14.15 17.91 25.75
N VAL A 20 13.32 17.71 26.78
CA VAL A 20 12.41 18.74 27.32
C VAL A 20 13.18 19.92 27.90
N ILE A 21 14.23 19.68 28.68
CA ILE A 21 15.08 20.74 29.27
C ILE A 21 15.76 21.55 28.16
N SER A 22 16.35 20.87 27.17
CA SER A 22 16.98 21.51 26.01
C SER A 22 15.98 22.34 25.20
N TYR A 23 14.78 21.82 24.94
CA TYR A 23 13.71 22.53 24.26
C TYR A 23 13.28 23.79 25.04
N GLN A 24 13.07 23.68 26.36
CA GLN A 24 12.75 24.85 27.19
C GLN A 24 13.87 25.88 27.21
N GLY A 25 15.13 25.45 27.28
CA GLY A 25 16.31 26.32 27.19
C GLY A 25 16.33 27.13 25.89
N ARG A 26 16.18 26.45 24.75
CA ARG A 26 16.11 27.09 23.42
C ARG A 26 14.95 28.08 23.33
N ARG A 27 13.76 27.72 23.80
CA ARG A 27 12.58 28.60 23.80
C ARG A 27 12.77 29.83 24.68
N ARG A 28 13.46 29.72 25.82
CA ARG A 28 13.81 30.86 26.68
C ARG A 28 14.85 31.76 26.02
N ALA A 29 15.86 31.18 25.37
CA ALA A 29 16.90 31.93 24.64
C ALA A 29 16.30 32.72 23.47
N SER A 30 15.44 32.10 22.66
CA SER A 30 14.76 32.77 21.54
C SER A 30 13.88 33.93 22.02
N LYS A 31 13.12 33.75 23.10
CA LYS A 31 12.34 34.85 23.72
C LYS A 31 13.22 36.00 24.26
N ARG A 32 14.44 35.72 24.72
CA ARG A 32 15.38 36.78 25.14
C ARG A 32 15.89 37.53 23.92
N ARG A 33 16.32 36.83 22.87
CA ARG A 33 16.79 37.43 21.61
C ARG A 33 15.69 38.26 20.92
N PHE A 34 14.46 37.76 20.90
CA PHE A 34 13.32 38.50 20.35
C PHE A 34 13.02 39.79 21.12
N ARG A 35 13.17 39.80 22.46
CA ARG A 35 13.06 41.03 23.27
C ARG A 35 14.16 42.04 22.94
N VAL A 36 15.40 41.58 22.80
CA VAL A 36 16.50 42.45 22.35
C VAL A 36 16.20 43.07 20.98
N LEU A 37 15.58 42.31 20.07
CA LEU A 37 15.13 42.81 18.77
C LEU A 37 13.94 43.79 18.88
N GLN A 38 13.06 43.65 19.88
CA GLN A 38 11.99 44.60 20.18
C GLN A 38 12.53 45.94 20.70
N ASP A 39 13.65 45.91 21.43
CA ASP A 39 14.26 47.10 22.03
C ASP A 39 15.23 47.82 21.06
N SER A 40 15.57 47.22 19.91
CA SER A 40 16.46 47.84 18.92
C SER A 40 15.84 49.07 18.24
N ALA A 41 16.66 49.92 17.63
CA ALA A 41 16.13 51.05 16.87
C ALA A 41 15.51 50.58 15.54
N PRO A 42 14.34 51.10 15.12
CA PRO A 42 13.78 50.81 13.81
C PRO A 42 14.68 51.40 12.72
N SER A 43 14.92 50.65 11.65
CA SER A 43 15.76 51.12 10.54
C SER A 43 14.97 52.03 9.60
N ARG A 44 13.71 51.68 9.32
CA ARG A 44 12.79 52.43 8.45
C ARG A 44 11.34 52.07 8.71
N GLY A 45 10.41 52.85 8.16
CA GLY A 45 8.99 52.52 8.11
C GLY A 45 8.67 51.47 7.04
N LEU A 46 7.61 50.69 7.28
CA LEU A 46 7.08 49.70 6.33
C LEU A 46 6.33 50.39 5.19
N SER A 47 6.72 50.08 3.94
CA SER A 47 6.05 50.64 2.75
C SER A 47 4.64 50.06 2.56
N GLU A 48 3.81 50.73 1.75
CA GLU A 48 2.46 50.24 1.44
C GLU A 48 2.48 48.94 0.65
N GLU A 49 3.41 48.80 -0.30
CA GLU A 49 3.59 47.58 -1.10
C GLU A 49 4.03 46.39 -0.24
N GLU A 50 4.95 46.60 0.70
CA GLU A 50 5.40 45.57 1.64
C GLU A 50 4.28 45.15 2.59
N ARG A 51 3.45 46.10 3.03
CA ARG A 51 2.26 45.83 3.85
C ARG A 51 1.24 44.99 3.10
N ALA A 52 1.01 45.29 1.81
CA ALA A 52 0.13 44.50 0.96
C ALA A 52 0.65 43.06 0.78
N ALA A 53 1.95 42.90 0.47
CA ALA A 53 2.58 41.58 0.32
C ALA A 53 2.56 40.76 1.62
N LEU A 54 2.82 41.40 2.78
CA LEU A 54 2.71 40.74 4.08
C LEU A 54 1.26 40.32 4.39
N GLY A 55 0.27 41.13 4.02
CA GLY A 55 -1.15 40.84 4.22
C GLY A 55 -1.64 39.62 3.43
N GLU A 56 -1.10 39.42 2.23
CA GLU A 56 -1.39 38.25 1.38
C GLU A 56 -0.72 36.98 1.90
N VAL A 57 0.58 37.03 2.17
CA VAL A 57 1.36 35.84 2.59
C VAL A 57 1.01 35.41 4.02
N TYR A 58 0.86 36.37 4.94
CA TYR A 58 0.64 36.14 6.36
C TYR A 58 -0.75 36.63 6.80
N SER A 59 -1.78 36.25 6.05
CA SER A 59 -3.17 36.66 6.32
C SER A 59 -3.59 36.37 7.76
N GLY A 60 -4.22 37.38 8.40
CA GLY A 60 -4.69 37.30 9.79
C GLY A 60 -3.64 37.51 10.89
N ARG A 61 -2.36 37.71 10.55
CA ARG A 61 -1.33 38.08 11.54
C ARG A 61 -1.34 39.59 11.82
N LYS A 62 -1.23 39.96 13.10
CA LYS A 62 -0.98 41.35 13.50
C LYS A 62 0.54 41.60 13.58
N TYR A 63 1.00 42.65 12.90
CA TYR A 63 2.40 43.04 12.83
C TYR A 63 2.54 44.57 12.94
N GLY A 64 3.71 45.04 13.35
CA GLY A 64 4.02 46.47 13.51
C GLY A 64 4.23 47.21 12.18
N GLY A 65 4.31 48.54 12.24
CA GLY A 65 4.60 49.39 11.06
C GLY A 65 6.09 49.68 10.83
N GLU A 66 6.97 49.17 11.70
CA GLU A 66 8.40 49.45 11.70
C GLU A 66 9.20 48.23 11.22
N VAL A 67 10.20 48.50 10.39
CA VAL A 67 11.15 47.50 9.91
C VAL A 67 12.42 47.59 10.75
N ARG A 68 12.95 46.41 11.11
CA ARG A 68 14.17 46.26 11.93
C ARG A 68 15.14 45.33 11.25
N GLN A 69 16.43 45.58 11.45
CA GLN A 69 17.48 44.71 10.92
C GLN A 69 17.74 43.54 11.88
N LEU A 70 17.82 42.34 11.32
CA LEU A 70 18.16 41.10 12.00
C LEU A 70 19.25 40.39 11.22
N ASN A 71 20.45 40.32 11.80
CA ASN A 71 21.60 39.73 11.14
C ASN A 71 22.12 38.55 11.95
N GLY A 72 22.39 37.42 11.30
CA GLY A 72 23.04 36.30 11.96
C GLY A 72 22.90 34.96 11.25
N LEU A 73 23.23 33.91 12.01
CA LEU A 73 23.24 32.54 11.50
C LEU A 73 21.81 32.02 11.34
N TYR A 74 21.57 31.30 10.24
CA TYR A 74 20.31 30.57 10.04
C TYR A 74 20.35 29.20 10.72
N ALA A 75 19.28 28.86 11.41
CA ALA A 75 19.03 27.52 11.94
C ALA A 75 17.57 27.14 11.72
N ARG A 76 17.29 25.84 11.56
CA ARG A 76 15.93 25.32 11.48
C ARG A 76 15.81 24.14 12.42
N HIS A 77 14.68 24.04 13.10
CA HIS A 77 14.34 22.86 13.89
C HIS A 77 12.85 22.56 13.77
N GLY A 78 12.49 21.29 13.77
CA GLY A 78 11.09 20.89 13.77
C GLY A 78 10.87 19.55 14.42
N ILE A 79 9.63 19.12 14.42
CA ILE A 79 9.29 17.74 14.74
C ILE A 79 8.54 17.22 13.53
N THR A 80 9.03 16.11 12.96
CA THR A 80 8.29 15.39 11.93
C THR A 80 7.09 14.72 12.58
N GLY A 81 5.87 15.15 12.23
CA GLY A 81 4.68 14.38 12.55
C GLY A 81 4.68 13.06 11.77
N ASN A 82 4.01 12.02 12.29
CA ASN A 82 3.87 10.73 11.61
C ASN A 82 3.15 10.81 10.25
N ASN A 83 2.50 11.95 9.96
CA ASN A 83 1.90 12.23 8.67
C ASN A 83 2.95 12.90 7.76
N ALA A 84 3.35 12.20 6.70
CA ALA A 84 4.28 12.68 5.69
C ALA A 84 3.91 14.10 5.22
N GLY A 85 4.74 15.09 5.58
CA GLY A 85 4.61 16.49 5.13
C GLY A 85 4.08 17.50 6.14
N GLN A 86 3.46 17.09 7.26
CA GLN A 86 2.95 18.02 8.30
C GLN A 86 3.88 18.14 9.51
N GLY A 87 5.17 18.37 9.27
CA GLY A 87 6.09 18.74 10.35
C GLY A 87 5.97 20.23 10.67
N GLN A 88 5.81 20.58 11.95
CA GLN A 88 5.90 21.98 12.38
C GLN A 88 7.38 22.34 12.48
N TYR A 89 7.88 23.09 11.50
CA TYR A 89 9.25 23.59 11.48
C TYR A 89 9.28 25.08 11.83
N HIS A 90 10.27 25.46 12.62
CA HIS A 90 10.55 26.84 12.99
C HIS A 90 11.91 27.23 12.43
N ASP A 91 11.96 28.36 11.74
CA ASP A 91 13.20 28.94 11.25
C ASP A 91 13.70 29.99 12.23
N LEU A 92 15.01 30.08 12.37
CA LEU A 92 15.67 31.02 13.26
C LEU A 92 16.78 31.76 12.52
N ILE A 93 16.86 33.07 12.74
CA ILE A 93 18.00 33.90 12.33
C ILE A 93 18.55 34.56 13.60
N ASP A 94 19.84 34.36 13.91
CA ASP A 94 20.47 34.75 15.19
C ASP A 94 19.71 34.24 16.44
N GLY A 95 19.04 33.09 16.32
CA GLY A 95 18.22 32.53 17.40
C GLY A 95 16.87 33.22 17.64
N VAL A 96 16.50 34.20 16.81
CA VAL A 96 15.15 34.76 16.76
C VAL A 96 14.28 33.94 15.83
N GLU A 97 13.09 33.54 16.28
CA GLU A 97 12.13 32.81 15.45
C GLU A 97 11.55 33.71 14.35
N VAL A 98 11.74 33.29 13.10
CA VAL A 98 11.33 34.03 11.89
C VAL A 98 10.38 33.22 11.03
N GLU A 99 9.44 33.90 10.38
CA GLU A 99 8.61 33.33 9.31
C GLU A 99 9.17 33.76 7.95
N LEU A 100 9.54 32.78 7.14
CA LEU A 100 10.21 32.95 5.84
C LEU A 100 9.33 32.42 4.71
N HIS A 101 9.11 33.27 3.72
CA HIS A 101 8.48 32.89 2.46
C HIS A 101 9.32 31.86 1.69
N GLN A 102 8.68 30.94 0.96
CA GLN A 102 9.37 29.81 0.32
C GLN A 102 10.47 30.26 -0.66
N ARG A 103 10.19 31.26 -1.52
CA ARG A 103 11.17 31.78 -2.50
C ARG A 103 12.39 32.44 -1.85
N LEU A 104 12.21 33.09 -0.70
CA LEU A 104 13.32 33.72 0.02
C LEU A 104 14.28 32.68 0.61
N ARG A 105 13.84 31.44 0.84
CA ARG A 105 14.71 30.35 1.32
C ARG A 105 15.84 30.04 0.34
N ASN A 106 15.65 30.26 -0.96
CA ASN A 106 16.67 30.02 -1.97
C ASN A 106 17.91 30.92 -1.79
N VAL A 107 17.74 32.06 -1.12
CA VAL A 107 18.77 33.09 -0.92
C VAL A 107 19.44 32.96 0.47
N LEU A 108 19.06 31.96 1.26
CA LEU A 108 19.67 31.73 2.58
C LEU A 108 21.16 31.40 2.43
N ALA A 109 21.97 32.04 3.26
CA ALA A 109 23.40 31.85 3.42
C ALA A 109 23.73 31.41 4.86
N ASN A 110 25.01 31.15 5.14
CA ASN A 110 25.45 30.85 6.52
C ASN A 110 25.20 32.05 7.44
N TYR A 111 25.50 33.26 6.96
CA TYR A 111 25.21 34.51 7.64
C TYR A 111 24.22 35.32 6.80
N ASN A 112 23.10 35.72 7.39
CA ASN A 112 22.01 36.37 6.69
C ASN A 112 21.79 37.78 7.21
N LYS A 113 21.53 38.71 6.29
CA LYS A 113 21.05 40.06 6.57
C LYS A 113 19.56 40.11 6.26
N ALA A 114 18.73 40.15 7.28
CA ALA A 114 17.27 40.19 7.14
C ALA A 114 16.71 41.53 7.61
N GLU A 115 15.71 42.03 6.88
CA GLU A 115 14.82 43.08 7.36
C GLU A 115 13.50 42.44 7.77
N VAL A 116 13.09 42.69 9.01
CA VAL A 116 11.95 42.01 9.61
C VAL A 116 10.98 42.99 10.25
N VAL A 117 9.71 42.60 10.26
CA VAL A 117 8.65 43.28 10.99
C VAL A 117 8.23 42.40 12.15
N LEU A 118 8.05 43.01 13.31
CA LEU A 118 7.70 42.27 14.52
C LEU A 118 6.21 41.92 14.54
N ALA A 119 5.92 40.64 14.73
CA ALA A 119 4.61 40.13 15.10
C ALA A 119 4.58 39.79 16.59
N LYS A 120 3.48 39.20 17.09
CA LYS A 120 3.28 38.95 18.53
C LYS A 120 4.42 38.15 19.20
N ARG A 121 4.95 37.13 18.52
CA ARG A 121 5.96 36.20 19.08
C ARG A 121 7.01 35.74 18.07
N THR A 122 6.94 36.22 16.84
CA THR A 122 7.77 35.85 15.71
C THR A 122 8.09 37.11 14.91
N ALA A 123 9.13 37.06 14.11
CA ALA A 123 9.49 38.13 13.19
C ALA A 123 9.16 37.70 11.75
N LEU A 124 8.44 38.56 11.03
CA LEU A 124 8.08 38.34 9.63
C LEU A 124 9.17 38.92 8.74
N VAL A 125 9.74 38.12 7.83
CA VAL A 125 10.83 38.58 6.97
C VAL A 125 10.27 39.34 5.76
N VAL A 126 10.68 40.59 5.61
CA VAL A 126 10.31 41.48 4.50
C VAL A 126 11.43 41.53 3.45
N GLN A 127 12.69 41.45 3.87
CA GLN A 127 13.84 41.36 2.96
C GLN A 127 14.87 40.38 3.51
N LEU A 128 15.53 39.64 2.64
CA LEU A 128 16.60 38.71 3.01
C LEU A 128 17.72 38.75 1.97
N ASN A 129 18.93 39.09 2.42
CA ASN A 129 20.16 39.12 1.60
C ASN A 129 19.97 39.92 0.28
N GLY A 130 19.27 41.05 0.35
CA GLY A 130 18.99 41.92 -0.79
C GLY A 130 17.75 41.56 -1.62
N ARG A 131 17.07 40.43 -1.35
CA ARG A 131 15.82 40.04 -2.01
C ARG A 131 14.60 40.40 -1.18
N THR A 132 13.61 41.01 -1.81
CA THR A 132 12.42 41.56 -1.14
C THR A 132 11.25 40.58 -1.19
N LEU A 133 10.37 40.62 -0.19
CA LEU A 133 9.15 39.81 -0.13
C LEU A 133 8.20 40.17 -1.27
N THR A 134 8.09 41.46 -1.62
CA THR A 134 7.28 41.95 -2.74
C THR A 134 7.70 41.30 -4.07
N GLU A 135 9.01 41.27 -4.35
CA GLU A 135 9.57 40.56 -5.50
C GLU A 135 9.21 39.07 -5.48
N ALA A 136 9.35 38.42 -4.32
CA ALA A 136 9.05 37.00 -4.17
C ALA A 136 7.58 36.67 -4.44
N VAL A 137 6.67 37.51 -3.95
CA VAL A 137 5.21 37.37 -4.17
C VAL A 137 4.85 37.63 -5.63
N GLU A 138 5.43 38.65 -6.26
CA GLU A 138 5.20 38.93 -7.68
C GLU A 138 5.69 37.78 -8.57
N LEU A 139 6.82 37.15 -8.23
CA LEU A 139 7.30 35.96 -8.92
C LEU A 139 6.35 34.77 -8.79
N ASP A 140 5.75 34.56 -7.63
CA ASP A 140 4.75 33.50 -7.45
C ASP A 140 3.49 33.76 -8.27
N ARG A 141 3.01 35.00 -8.32
CA ARG A 141 1.90 35.37 -9.22
C ARG A 141 2.24 35.11 -10.68
N ARG A 142 3.47 35.38 -11.12
CA ARG A 142 3.91 35.09 -12.50
C ARG A 142 3.97 33.58 -12.74
N SER A 143 4.47 32.81 -11.77
CA SER A 143 4.47 31.34 -11.80
C SER A 143 3.05 30.79 -11.92
N GLU A 144 2.13 31.22 -11.07
CA GLU A 144 0.72 30.80 -11.09
C GLU A 144 0.02 31.18 -12.39
N ARG A 145 0.26 32.39 -12.91
CA ARG A 145 -0.28 32.80 -14.22
C ARG A 145 0.29 31.95 -15.35
N ALA A 146 1.59 31.64 -15.34
CA ALA A 146 2.20 30.77 -16.34
C ALA A 146 1.66 29.34 -16.26
N GLU A 147 1.50 28.80 -15.05
CA GLU A 147 0.88 27.50 -14.81
C GLU A 147 -0.57 27.48 -15.28
N ALA A 148 -1.35 28.51 -14.97
CA ALA A 148 -2.74 28.64 -15.41
C ALA A 148 -2.85 28.71 -16.95
N ARG A 149 -1.94 29.41 -17.63
CA ARG A 149 -1.87 29.46 -19.10
C ARG A 149 -1.60 28.07 -19.71
N VAL A 150 -0.74 27.28 -19.08
CA VAL A 150 -0.46 25.91 -19.51
C VAL A 150 -1.58 24.95 -19.13
N ALA A 151 -2.32 25.21 -18.06
CA ALA A 151 -3.48 24.40 -17.69
C ALA A 151 -4.70 24.69 -18.60
N SER A 152 -4.95 25.94 -18.96
CA SER A 152 -6.10 26.36 -19.78
C SER A 152 -5.94 25.99 -21.26
N ASP A 153 -7.03 25.63 -21.93
CA ASP A 153 -7.05 25.37 -23.38
C ASP A 153 -6.95 26.66 -24.23
N ASP A 154 -7.17 27.84 -23.63
CA ASP A 154 -7.16 29.14 -24.30
C ASP A 154 -5.81 29.86 -24.17
N PHE A 155 -4.85 29.53 -25.04
CA PHE A 155 -3.60 30.30 -25.15
C PHE A 155 -3.76 31.58 -26.01
N SER A 156 -4.85 31.68 -26.77
CA SER A 156 -5.14 32.77 -27.72
C SER A 156 -5.77 34.03 -27.10
N ALA A 157 -6.28 33.95 -25.87
CA ALA A 157 -7.01 35.07 -25.25
C ALA A 157 -6.13 36.08 -24.50
N ALA A 158 -4.88 35.73 -24.17
CA ALA A 158 -4.05 36.52 -23.25
C ALA A 158 -3.01 37.44 -23.93
N SER A 159 -2.68 37.22 -25.20
CA SER A 159 -1.79 38.08 -25.99
C SER A 159 -2.36 39.48 -26.25
N SER A 160 -3.64 39.70 -25.94
CA SER A 160 -4.32 41.00 -26.10
C SER A 160 -4.29 41.89 -24.85
N SER A 161 -3.76 41.41 -23.72
CA SER A 161 -3.90 42.12 -22.42
C SER A 161 -2.70 42.96 -22.00
N SER A 162 -1.63 43.02 -22.79
CA SER A 162 -0.46 43.90 -22.55
C SER A 162 -0.46 45.18 -23.40
N SER A 163 -1.51 45.46 -24.16
CA SER A 163 -1.60 46.63 -25.04
C SER A 163 -2.84 47.48 -24.73
N SER A 164 -2.95 47.98 -23.50
CA SER A 164 -3.89 49.06 -23.19
C SER A 164 -3.23 50.10 -22.30
N ALA A 165 -2.22 50.78 -22.85
CA ALA A 165 -1.79 52.08 -22.38
C ALA A 165 -1.95 53.10 -23.53
N THR A 166 -3.00 53.91 -23.40
CA THR A 166 -3.14 55.25 -23.98
C THR A 166 -3.19 55.36 -25.50
N ALA A 167 -4.41 55.23 -26.05
CA ALA A 167 -4.75 55.82 -27.33
C ALA A 167 -4.87 57.35 -27.17
N THR A 168 -4.03 58.11 -27.86
CA THR A 168 -4.34 59.49 -28.26
C THR A 168 -4.02 59.64 -29.74
N THR A 169 -5.05 60.12 -30.42
CA THR A 169 -5.31 60.37 -31.83
C THR A 169 -4.25 61.21 -32.55
N GLY A 170 -3.95 60.89 -33.81
CA GLY A 170 -3.19 61.77 -34.72
C GLY A 170 -2.82 61.11 -36.05
N ALA A 171 -3.27 61.68 -37.15
CA ALA A 171 -3.31 61.10 -38.49
C ALA A 171 -1.99 61.05 -39.31
N SER A 172 -2.00 60.15 -40.30
CA SER A 172 -1.53 60.29 -41.69
C SER A 172 -0.08 59.95 -42.11
N ALA A 173 -0.04 59.07 -43.13
CA ALA A 173 0.84 59.01 -44.31
C ALA A 173 2.29 58.45 -44.24
N SER A 174 2.51 57.49 -45.15
CA SER A 174 3.73 57.00 -45.83
C SER A 174 5.11 57.49 -45.40
N ALA A 175 6.02 56.54 -45.13
CA ALA A 175 7.39 56.54 -45.69
C ALA A 175 8.11 55.20 -45.42
N THR A 176 8.74 54.68 -46.48
CA THR A 176 9.77 53.65 -46.49
C THR A 176 11.01 54.10 -45.69
N ALA A 177 11.49 53.32 -44.72
CA ALA A 177 12.91 53.24 -44.32
C ALA A 177 13.16 52.25 -43.16
N SER A 178 14.27 51.52 -43.29
CA SER A 178 15.07 50.79 -42.29
C SER A 178 14.83 51.02 -40.79
N ARG A 179 14.86 49.92 -40.04
CA ARG A 179 15.33 49.73 -38.65
C ARG A 179 15.34 48.22 -38.42
N ASP A 180 16.46 47.51 -38.44
CA ASP A 180 17.55 47.46 -37.45
C ASP A 180 17.09 47.56 -35.98
N GLY A 181 17.40 46.49 -35.23
CA GLY A 181 17.56 46.46 -33.78
C GLY A 181 16.32 46.68 -32.91
N GLY A 182 15.55 45.61 -32.61
CA GLY A 182 14.46 45.72 -31.64
C GLY A 182 13.78 44.44 -31.15
N ASN A 183 14.30 43.23 -31.39
CA ASN A 183 13.63 41.97 -31.03
C ASN A 183 14.25 41.23 -29.81
N GLY A 184 14.92 41.94 -28.90
CA GLY A 184 15.58 41.31 -27.75
C GLY A 184 14.63 40.89 -26.61
N ALA A 185 13.39 41.37 -26.58
CA ALA A 185 12.49 41.18 -25.43
C ALA A 185 11.33 40.19 -25.68
N GLU A 186 10.94 39.96 -26.94
CA GLU A 186 9.89 38.97 -27.28
C GLU A 186 10.44 37.55 -27.43
N GLU A 187 11.75 37.38 -27.61
CA GLU A 187 12.38 36.07 -27.82
C GLU A 187 12.50 35.22 -26.53
N SER A 188 12.17 35.80 -25.36
CA SER A 188 12.22 35.12 -24.06
C SER A 188 10.87 34.58 -23.57
N ALA A 189 9.78 34.88 -24.26
CA ALA A 189 8.45 34.43 -23.85
C ALA A 189 8.20 32.97 -24.26
N VAL A 190 7.62 32.18 -23.35
CA VAL A 190 7.20 30.82 -23.70
C VAL A 190 6.07 30.88 -24.72
N THR A 191 6.29 30.24 -25.87
CA THR A 191 5.34 30.13 -26.98
C THR A 191 4.71 28.75 -27.01
N LEU A 192 3.38 28.69 -27.10
CA LEU A 192 2.67 27.43 -27.37
C LEU A 192 2.71 27.16 -28.88
N LEU A 193 3.39 26.09 -29.29
CA LEU A 193 3.47 25.67 -30.69
C LEU A 193 2.23 24.87 -31.11
N GLY A 194 1.61 24.15 -30.18
CA GLY A 194 0.42 23.36 -30.46
C GLY A 194 -0.02 22.50 -29.29
N GLN A 195 -1.22 21.94 -29.43
CA GLN A 195 -1.82 21.02 -28.48
C GLN A 195 -2.25 19.75 -29.21
N ARG A 196 -1.90 18.60 -28.65
CA ARG A 196 -2.35 17.29 -29.12
C ARG A 196 -2.96 16.51 -27.96
N ARG A 197 -3.89 15.61 -28.25
CA ARG A 197 -4.32 14.61 -27.26
C ARG A 197 -3.30 13.49 -27.15
N GLU A 198 -3.10 12.98 -25.94
CA GLU A 198 -2.33 11.76 -25.67
C GLU A 198 -2.78 10.64 -26.62
N THR A 199 -1.81 9.95 -27.23
CA THR A 199 -2.10 8.82 -28.11
C THR A 199 -2.61 7.63 -27.31
N ARG A 200 -3.33 6.72 -27.96
CA ARG A 200 -3.83 5.49 -27.30
C ARG A 200 -2.70 4.63 -26.72
N GLU A 201 -1.52 4.66 -27.33
CA GLU A 201 -0.38 3.88 -26.87
C GLU A 201 0.29 4.51 -25.64
N GLU A 202 0.47 5.83 -25.63
CA GLU A 202 0.92 6.60 -24.46
C GLU A 202 -0.01 6.36 -23.26
N ALA A 203 -1.33 6.44 -23.50
CA ALA A 203 -2.34 6.22 -22.46
C ALA A 203 -2.29 4.81 -21.86
N ARG A 204 -2.02 3.77 -22.67
CA ARG A 204 -1.85 2.40 -22.18
C ARG A 204 -0.65 2.29 -21.24
N LEU A 205 0.50 2.84 -21.66
CA LEU A 205 1.72 2.81 -20.86
C LEU A 205 1.63 3.62 -19.56
N ARG A 206 0.87 4.72 -19.56
CA ARG A 206 0.60 5.50 -18.34
C ARG A 206 -0.25 4.70 -17.35
N LEU A 207 -1.32 4.07 -17.83
CA LEU A 207 -2.29 3.37 -16.99
C LEU A 207 -1.84 1.97 -16.53
N ASP A 208 -0.92 1.34 -17.23
CA ASP A 208 -0.33 0.05 -16.81
C ASP A 208 0.61 0.21 -15.62
N ALA A 209 1.21 1.40 -15.44
CA ALA A 209 2.24 1.65 -14.44
C ALA A 209 1.71 1.72 -12.99
N GLU A 210 0.45 2.11 -12.80
CA GLU A 210 0.04 2.65 -11.50
C GLU A 210 -0.27 1.56 -10.47
N THR A 211 -1.13 0.58 -10.75
CA THR A 211 -1.55 -0.37 -9.67
C THR A 211 -2.24 -1.66 -10.14
N ARG A 212 -2.53 -1.83 -11.44
CA ARG A 212 -3.60 -2.75 -11.87
C ARG A 212 -3.28 -4.25 -11.72
N GLY A 213 -2.01 -4.65 -11.79
CA GLY A 213 -1.61 -6.04 -11.56
C GLY A 213 -1.75 -6.47 -10.08
N SER A 214 -1.58 -5.54 -9.15
CA SER A 214 -1.64 -5.83 -7.71
C SER A 214 -3.07 -6.06 -7.22
N ALA A 215 -4.04 -5.32 -7.76
CA ALA A 215 -5.46 -5.48 -7.41
C ALA A 215 -6.01 -6.85 -7.84
N GLY A 216 -5.68 -7.31 -9.06
CA GLY A 216 -6.07 -8.66 -9.52
C GLY A 216 -5.43 -9.77 -8.68
N ALA A 217 -4.16 -9.61 -8.33
CA ALA A 217 -3.45 -10.51 -7.42
C ALA A 217 -4.11 -10.57 -6.04
N LEU A 218 -4.49 -9.42 -5.46
CA LEU A 218 -5.16 -9.35 -4.17
C LEU A 218 -6.54 -10.04 -4.20
N VAL A 219 -7.36 -9.78 -5.22
CA VAL A 219 -8.67 -10.44 -5.37
C VAL A 219 -8.51 -11.95 -5.52
N CYS A 220 -7.51 -12.39 -6.28
CA CYS A 220 -7.18 -13.81 -6.41
C CYS A 220 -6.84 -14.45 -5.05
N LEU A 221 -5.95 -13.81 -4.27
CA LEU A 221 -5.56 -14.27 -2.94
C LEU A 221 -6.74 -14.28 -1.95
N LEU A 222 -7.62 -13.29 -1.99
CA LEU A 222 -8.83 -13.26 -1.16
C LEU A 222 -9.80 -14.39 -1.52
N GLY A 223 -9.97 -14.68 -2.81
CA GLY A 223 -10.76 -15.82 -3.27
C GLY A 223 -10.17 -17.17 -2.81
N MET A 224 -8.85 -17.33 -2.91
CA MET A 224 -8.16 -18.54 -2.42
C MET A 224 -8.27 -18.68 -0.89
N LEU A 225 -8.12 -17.58 -0.14
CA LEU A 225 -8.32 -17.56 1.31
C LEU A 225 -9.74 -17.97 1.68
N GLY A 226 -10.74 -17.40 1.01
CA GLY A 226 -12.15 -17.75 1.21
C GLY A 226 -12.39 -19.24 0.96
N ALA A 227 -11.86 -19.79 -0.13
CA ALA A 227 -11.99 -21.21 -0.45
C ALA A 227 -11.41 -22.11 0.66
N LEU A 228 -10.24 -21.74 1.21
CA LEU A 228 -9.63 -22.46 2.32
C LEU A 228 -10.48 -22.41 3.60
N VAL A 229 -11.01 -21.23 3.95
CA VAL A 229 -11.83 -21.03 5.15
C VAL A 229 -13.17 -21.79 5.04
N PHE A 230 -13.85 -21.70 3.90
CA PHE A 230 -15.12 -22.39 3.70
C PHE A 230 -14.95 -23.91 3.57
N ALA A 231 -13.81 -24.37 3.05
CA ALA A 231 -13.48 -25.79 3.04
C ALA A 231 -13.29 -26.33 4.45
N TYR A 232 -12.60 -25.58 5.32
CA TYR A 232 -12.46 -25.93 6.73
C TYR A 232 -13.79 -25.92 7.49
N ALA A 233 -14.75 -25.08 7.08
CA ALA A 233 -16.08 -24.98 7.67
C ALA A 233 -17.13 -25.93 7.04
N ASP A 234 -16.73 -26.85 6.16
CA ASP A 234 -17.61 -27.78 5.43
C ASP A 234 -18.76 -27.09 4.65
N LEU A 235 -18.57 -25.84 4.20
CA LEU A 235 -19.59 -25.07 3.48
C LEU A 235 -19.33 -25.03 1.97
N ALA A 236 -19.81 -26.04 1.26
CA ALA A 236 -19.56 -26.24 -0.18
C ALA A 236 -19.94 -25.04 -1.06
N TRP A 237 -21.06 -24.37 -0.78
CA TRP A 237 -21.49 -23.17 -1.53
C TRP A 237 -20.54 -21.97 -1.32
N GLY A 238 -19.97 -21.84 -0.12
CA GLY A 238 -18.97 -20.82 0.18
C GLY A 238 -17.66 -21.06 -0.59
N CYS A 239 -17.25 -22.33 -0.72
CA CYS A 239 -16.10 -22.71 -1.55
C CYS A 239 -16.33 -22.35 -3.03
N ALA A 240 -17.51 -22.69 -3.57
CA ALA A 240 -17.86 -22.39 -4.95
C ALA A 240 -17.84 -20.87 -5.23
N ALA A 241 -18.45 -20.07 -4.34
CA ALA A 241 -18.43 -18.61 -4.46
C ALA A 241 -17.00 -18.04 -4.41
N SER A 242 -16.16 -18.56 -3.52
CA SER A 242 -14.77 -18.11 -3.36
C SER A 242 -13.89 -18.47 -4.56
N LEU A 243 -14.16 -19.61 -5.20
CA LEU A 243 -13.48 -20.04 -6.41
C LEU A 243 -13.83 -19.13 -7.61
N VAL A 244 -15.10 -18.69 -7.71
CA VAL A 244 -15.51 -17.67 -8.69
C VAL A 244 -14.75 -16.36 -8.47
N VAL A 245 -14.61 -15.90 -7.23
CA VAL A 245 -13.82 -14.70 -6.89
C VAL A 245 -12.35 -14.87 -7.28
N ALA A 246 -11.76 -16.04 -7.03
CA ALA A 246 -10.38 -16.34 -7.44
C ALA A 246 -10.22 -16.28 -8.96
N LEU A 247 -11.16 -16.88 -9.72
CA LEU A 247 -11.17 -16.84 -11.19
C LEU A 247 -11.33 -15.42 -11.74
N LEU A 248 -12.17 -14.59 -11.11
CA LEU A 248 -12.29 -13.17 -11.44
C LEU A 248 -10.97 -12.43 -11.17
N GLY A 249 -10.27 -12.76 -10.09
CA GLY A 249 -8.95 -12.25 -9.78
C GLY A 249 -7.90 -12.62 -10.84
N VAL A 250 -7.85 -13.89 -11.26
CA VAL A 250 -6.97 -14.38 -12.33
C VAL A 250 -7.31 -13.73 -13.67
N TRP A 251 -8.59 -13.66 -14.03
CA TRP A 251 -9.03 -12.96 -15.24
C TRP A 251 -8.58 -11.50 -15.22
N ARG A 252 -8.76 -10.80 -14.09
CA ARG A 252 -8.35 -9.40 -13.95
C ARG A 252 -6.83 -9.20 -13.95
N TYR A 253 -6.08 -10.21 -13.53
CA TYR A 253 -4.62 -10.23 -13.54
C TYR A 253 -4.04 -10.48 -14.95
N LEU A 254 -4.69 -11.37 -15.72
CA LEU A 254 -4.23 -11.79 -17.06
C LEU A 254 -4.83 -10.99 -18.22
N ALA A 255 -6.03 -10.44 -18.06
CA ALA A 255 -6.71 -9.74 -19.14
C ALA A 255 -5.92 -8.50 -19.57
N ALA A 256 -5.44 -8.51 -20.82
CA ALA A 256 -4.92 -7.32 -21.47
C ALA A 256 -6.04 -6.27 -21.59
N PRO A 257 -5.80 -5.02 -21.19
CA PRO A 257 -6.84 -4.02 -21.19
C PRO A 257 -7.25 -3.69 -22.63
N LYS A 258 -8.47 -4.09 -23.02
CA LYS A 258 -9.11 -3.55 -24.22
C LYS A 258 -9.63 -2.12 -23.98
N TRP A 259 -9.89 -1.75 -22.72
CA TRP A 259 -10.48 -0.47 -22.33
C TRP A 259 -9.78 0.11 -21.10
N PRO A 260 -9.28 1.36 -21.15
CA PRO A 260 -8.76 2.04 -19.98
C PRO A 260 -9.92 2.36 -19.02
N ILE A 261 -10.07 1.59 -17.94
CA ILE A 261 -11.03 1.91 -16.88
C ILE A 261 -10.56 3.19 -16.19
N GLY A 262 -11.25 4.31 -16.44
CA GLY A 262 -11.12 5.56 -15.69
C GLY A 262 -10.05 6.55 -16.16
N GLY A 263 -9.23 6.21 -17.16
CA GLY A 263 -8.21 7.13 -17.67
C GLY A 263 -8.76 8.02 -18.78
N LYS A 264 -9.02 9.30 -18.49
CA LYS A 264 -9.22 10.30 -19.55
C LYS A 264 -7.89 10.48 -20.30
N ALA A 265 -7.96 10.67 -21.61
CA ALA A 265 -6.80 11.09 -22.39
C ALA A 265 -6.34 12.45 -21.86
N VAL A 266 -5.05 12.57 -21.58
CA VAL A 266 -4.46 13.83 -21.11
C VAL A 266 -4.11 14.69 -22.31
N ASP A 267 -4.28 16.01 -22.18
CA ASP A 267 -3.85 16.94 -23.20
C ASP A 267 -2.34 17.21 -23.07
N VAL A 268 -1.66 17.14 -24.20
CA VAL A 268 -0.21 17.33 -24.32
C VAL A 268 0.04 18.63 -25.07
N LYS A 269 0.78 19.54 -24.45
CA LYS A 269 1.07 20.87 -24.96
C LYS A 269 2.54 20.96 -25.37
N ARG A 270 2.79 21.47 -26.57
CA ARG A 270 4.12 21.66 -27.13
C ARG A 270 4.56 23.11 -26.91
N LEU A 271 5.55 23.31 -26.06
CA LEU A 271 6.06 24.61 -25.65
C LEU A 271 7.44 24.85 -26.28
N ARG A 272 7.72 26.11 -26.64
CA ARG A 272 9.03 26.58 -27.09
C ARG A 272 9.46 27.84 -26.35
N GLY A 273 10.72 27.89 -25.93
CA GLY A 273 11.24 29.01 -25.14
C GLY A 273 12.54 28.68 -24.41
N PRO A 274 13.09 29.63 -23.64
CA PRO A 274 14.36 29.44 -22.95
C PRO A 274 14.24 28.46 -21.80
N LEU A 275 15.23 27.57 -21.66
CA LEU A 275 15.31 26.58 -20.59
C LEU A 275 16.56 26.85 -19.76
N GLU A 276 16.35 27.16 -18.48
CA GLU A 276 17.40 27.48 -17.52
C GLU A 276 17.45 26.49 -16.35
N ARG A 277 18.64 26.37 -15.74
CA ARG A 277 18.84 25.53 -14.56
C ARG A 277 18.70 26.41 -13.32
N VAL A 278 17.62 26.23 -12.58
CA VAL A 278 17.37 26.97 -11.34
C VAL A 278 17.64 26.08 -10.14
N MET A 279 18.41 26.59 -9.19
CA MET A 279 18.63 25.93 -7.91
C MET A 279 17.52 26.32 -6.94
N THR A 280 16.63 25.38 -6.64
CA THR A 280 15.56 25.58 -5.65
C THR A 280 15.94 24.84 -4.37
N ARG A 281 15.99 25.54 -3.23
CA ARG A 281 16.17 24.90 -1.92
C ARG A 281 14.86 24.25 -1.52
N GLN A 282 14.82 22.93 -1.56
CA GLN A 282 13.75 22.14 -0.97
C GLN A 282 14.12 21.77 0.45
N THR A 283 13.12 21.65 1.31
CA THR A 283 13.33 21.39 2.73
C THR A 283 12.74 20.05 3.07
N VAL A 284 13.61 19.05 3.21
CA VAL A 284 13.23 17.67 3.53
C VAL A 284 13.83 17.34 4.89
N GLN A 285 12.95 17.03 5.86
CA GLN A 285 13.33 16.52 7.19
C GLN A 285 14.53 17.27 7.81
N GLU A 286 14.34 18.56 8.12
CA GLU A 286 15.33 19.47 8.73
C GLU A 286 16.53 19.88 7.87
N THR A 287 16.82 19.16 6.80
CA THR A 287 17.90 19.51 5.87
C THR A 287 17.40 20.38 4.72
N ASN A 288 18.19 21.41 4.40
CA ASN A 288 17.99 22.20 3.20
C ASN A 288 18.78 21.55 2.08
N ILE A 289 18.09 20.91 1.13
CA ILE A 289 18.70 20.31 -0.05
C ILE A 289 18.47 21.25 -1.22
N SER A 290 19.53 21.71 -1.85
CA SER A 290 19.44 22.43 -3.13
C SER A 290 19.18 21.42 -4.24
N VAL A 291 18.00 21.47 -4.84
CA VAL A 291 17.63 20.64 -5.99
C VAL A 291 17.65 21.53 -7.23
N ALA A 292 18.39 21.09 -8.25
CA ALA A 292 18.35 21.72 -9.56
C ALA A 292 17.04 21.34 -10.26
N VAL A 293 16.29 22.33 -10.72
CA VAL A 293 15.05 22.15 -11.48
C VAL A 293 15.19 22.86 -12.83
N PRO A 294 14.86 22.21 -13.96
CA PRO A 294 14.80 22.88 -15.25
C PRO A 294 13.58 23.79 -15.25
N ARG A 295 13.78 25.07 -15.49
CA ARG A 295 12.71 26.07 -15.55
C ARG A 295 12.63 26.66 -16.94
N MET A 296 11.40 26.85 -17.39
CA MET A 296 11.09 27.53 -18.62
C MET A 296 10.35 28.83 -18.29
N GLU A 297 11.08 29.95 -18.27
CA GLU A 297 10.63 31.28 -17.81
C GLU A 297 10.16 31.29 -16.34
N TYR A 298 8.89 30.95 -16.06
CA TYR A 298 8.34 30.78 -14.70
C TYR A 298 7.75 29.38 -14.46
N LEU A 299 7.85 28.49 -15.45
CA LEU A 299 7.30 27.15 -15.39
C LEU A 299 8.37 26.15 -14.96
N ASP A 300 8.25 25.65 -13.73
CA ASP A 300 9.08 24.54 -13.26
C ASP A 300 8.64 23.25 -13.99
N LEU A 301 9.55 22.64 -14.74
CA LEU A 301 9.30 21.44 -15.53
C LEU A 301 9.78 20.19 -14.80
N THR A 302 8.93 19.17 -14.75
CA THR A 302 9.27 17.89 -14.12
C THR A 302 9.82 16.93 -15.18
N TYR A 303 11.14 16.79 -15.21
CA TYR A 303 11.83 15.85 -16.09
C TYR A 303 12.02 14.48 -15.42
N PRO A 304 12.00 13.38 -16.19
CA PRO A 304 12.45 12.08 -15.70
C PRO A 304 13.88 12.17 -15.17
N GLY A 305 14.15 11.54 -14.02
CA GLY A 305 15.47 11.61 -13.37
C GLY A 305 16.63 11.14 -14.26
N SER A 306 16.39 10.21 -15.19
CA SER A 306 17.39 9.73 -16.15
C SER A 306 17.81 10.78 -17.19
N TRP A 307 16.96 11.79 -17.46
CA TRP A 307 17.25 12.84 -18.45
C TRP A 307 18.05 13.99 -17.85
N LEU A 308 18.01 14.16 -16.52
CA LEU A 308 18.61 15.31 -15.85
C LEU A 308 20.14 15.39 -16.00
N PRO A 309 20.95 14.33 -15.81
CA PRO A 309 22.41 14.45 -15.90
C PRO A 309 22.93 15.01 -17.23
N PRO A 310 22.58 14.45 -18.40
CA PRO A 310 23.04 15.00 -19.68
C PRO A 310 22.39 16.35 -20.01
N LEU A 311 21.19 16.61 -19.48
CA LEU A 311 20.52 17.88 -19.67
C LEU A 311 21.29 19.00 -18.97
N TRP A 312 21.75 18.80 -17.72
CA TRP A 312 22.48 19.80 -16.93
C TRP A 312 23.73 20.37 -17.58
N GLU A 313 24.41 19.60 -18.43
CA GLU A 313 25.59 20.07 -19.17
C GLU A 313 25.22 21.02 -20.32
N ARG A 314 23.97 20.97 -20.79
CA ARG A 314 23.48 21.74 -21.94
C ARG A 314 22.74 23.01 -21.55
N LEU A 315 22.32 23.19 -20.30
CA LEU A 315 21.68 24.44 -19.87
C LEU A 315 22.70 25.55 -19.59
N PRO A 316 22.35 26.82 -19.84
CA PRO A 316 21.07 27.31 -20.34
C PRO A 316 20.91 27.17 -21.87
N MET A 317 19.69 26.95 -22.34
CA MET A 317 19.34 26.94 -23.76
C MET A 317 18.38 28.08 -24.09
N THR A 318 18.59 28.77 -25.20
CA THR A 318 17.74 29.91 -25.62
C THR A 318 16.39 29.48 -26.18
N ALA A 319 16.35 28.35 -26.89
CA ALA A 319 15.12 27.79 -27.44
C ALA A 319 15.12 26.27 -27.31
N ALA A 320 14.39 25.76 -26.31
CA ALA A 320 14.07 24.34 -26.17
C ALA A 320 12.62 24.09 -26.56
N GLU A 321 12.37 23.02 -27.31
CA GLU A 321 11.03 22.54 -27.65
C GLU A 321 10.70 21.32 -26.79
N VAL A 322 9.63 21.42 -26.01
CA VAL A 322 9.26 20.43 -25.00
C VAL A 322 7.76 20.13 -25.10
N GLU A 323 7.39 18.85 -25.11
CA GLU A 323 6.01 18.43 -24.93
C GLU A 323 5.75 18.12 -23.45
N VAL A 324 4.75 18.78 -22.88
CA VAL A 324 4.39 18.68 -21.46
C VAL A 324 2.93 18.28 -21.29
N ASP A 325 2.62 17.56 -20.21
CA ASP A 325 1.24 17.33 -19.79
C ASP A 325 0.69 18.51 -18.95
N ALA A 326 -0.58 18.43 -18.56
CA ALA A 326 -1.22 19.43 -17.69
C ALA A 326 -0.56 19.58 -16.31
N GLU A 327 0.17 18.56 -15.85
CA GLU A 327 0.90 18.53 -14.58
C GLU A 327 2.37 18.98 -14.73
N ARG A 328 2.78 19.40 -15.94
CA ARG A 328 4.13 19.84 -16.31
C ARG A 328 5.19 18.73 -16.30
N HIS A 329 4.77 17.48 -16.42
CA HIS A 329 5.68 16.38 -16.72
C HIS A 329 6.10 16.45 -18.17
N VAL A 330 7.40 16.36 -18.39
CA VAL A 330 7.95 16.36 -19.74
C VAL A 330 7.79 14.97 -20.36
N LEU A 331 7.05 14.92 -21.46
CA LEU A 331 6.83 13.72 -22.26
C LEU A 331 7.84 13.62 -23.41
N GLN A 332 8.25 14.74 -24.00
CA GLN A 332 9.23 14.77 -25.07
C GLN A 332 10.09 16.03 -25.01
N HIS A 333 11.37 15.90 -25.33
CA HIS A 333 12.32 17.00 -25.51
C HIS A 333 13.19 16.68 -26.73
N GLY A 334 12.96 17.36 -27.85
CA GLY A 334 13.67 17.08 -29.10
C GLY A 334 13.55 15.60 -29.51
N SER A 335 14.68 14.89 -29.60
CA SER A 335 14.73 13.45 -29.91
C SER A 335 14.46 12.53 -28.72
N LEU A 336 14.40 13.05 -27.49
CA LEU A 336 14.13 12.26 -26.30
C LEU A 336 12.62 12.18 -26.08
N SER A 337 12.03 11.00 -26.26
CA SER A 337 10.63 10.75 -25.93
C SER A 337 10.51 9.76 -24.77
N LEU A 338 9.70 10.12 -23.78
CA LEU A 338 9.43 9.28 -22.60
C LEU A 338 8.73 8.00 -23.02
N TYR A 339 7.88 8.10 -24.05
CA TYR A 339 7.19 7.00 -24.67
C TYR A 339 8.16 5.96 -25.27
N GLU A 340 9.07 6.37 -26.16
CA GLU A 340 10.04 5.43 -26.75
C GLU A 340 10.97 4.85 -25.70
N GLN A 341 11.40 5.65 -24.71
CA GLN A 341 12.21 5.13 -23.61
C GLN A 341 11.47 4.04 -22.84
N ARG A 342 10.21 4.26 -22.46
CA ARG A 342 9.41 3.25 -21.73
C ARG A 342 9.13 2.01 -22.59
N ARG A 343 8.99 2.17 -23.90
CA ARG A 343 8.86 1.05 -24.84
C ARG A 343 10.16 0.24 -24.96
N ARG A 344 11.31 0.91 -25.00
CA ARG A 344 12.64 0.26 -25.10
C ARG A 344 13.08 -0.36 -23.77
N PHE A 345 12.73 0.28 -22.66
CA PHE A 345 13.08 -0.11 -21.30
C PHE A 345 11.80 -0.20 -20.44
N PRO A 346 11.01 -1.28 -20.60
CA PRO A 346 9.78 -1.44 -19.84
C PRO A 346 10.08 -1.58 -18.34
N ILE A 347 9.34 -0.84 -17.52
CA ILE A 347 9.42 -0.96 -16.07
C ILE A 347 8.75 -2.28 -15.68
N HIS A 348 9.54 -3.26 -15.25
CA HIS A 348 8.99 -4.53 -14.76
C HIS A 348 8.43 -4.35 -13.34
N HIS A 349 7.11 -4.34 -13.22
CA HIS A 349 6.42 -4.29 -11.93
C HIS A 349 6.51 -5.64 -11.19
N TRP A 350 7.67 -5.94 -10.59
CA TRP A 350 7.92 -7.19 -9.85
C TRP A 350 7.02 -7.35 -8.61
N ILE A 351 6.53 -6.25 -8.03
CA ILE A 351 5.69 -6.23 -6.83
C ILE A 351 4.45 -7.12 -6.99
N ARG A 352 3.82 -7.16 -8.17
CA ARG A 352 2.64 -8.02 -8.38
C ARG A 352 2.95 -9.51 -8.23
N HIS A 353 4.15 -9.91 -8.65
CA HIS A 353 4.63 -11.29 -8.52
C HIS A 353 5.06 -11.58 -7.08
N ALA A 354 5.68 -10.61 -6.40
CA ALA A 354 6.02 -10.74 -4.98
C ALA A 354 4.77 -10.88 -4.10
N VAL A 355 3.72 -10.09 -4.35
CA VAL A 355 2.43 -10.19 -3.64
C VAL A 355 1.81 -11.58 -3.81
N LEU A 356 1.78 -12.11 -5.04
CA LEU A 356 1.29 -13.48 -5.29
C LEU A 356 2.16 -14.53 -4.59
N ALA A 357 3.49 -14.43 -4.67
CA ALA A 357 4.39 -15.39 -4.06
C ALA A 357 4.27 -15.43 -2.54
N ILE A 358 4.27 -14.25 -1.89
CA ILE A 358 4.13 -14.13 -0.44
C ILE A 358 2.73 -14.58 0.00
N GLY A 359 1.68 -14.15 -0.70
CA GLY A 359 0.31 -14.56 -0.39
C GLY A 359 0.08 -16.06 -0.54
N ALA A 360 0.61 -16.68 -1.60
CA ALA A 360 0.55 -18.12 -1.80
C ALA A 360 1.32 -18.87 -0.71
N ALA A 361 2.51 -18.41 -0.33
CA ALA A 361 3.27 -19.01 0.78
C ALA A 361 2.49 -18.96 2.10
N LEU A 362 1.86 -17.83 2.43
CA LEU A 362 1.03 -17.69 3.62
C LEU A 362 -0.19 -18.62 3.59
N LEU A 363 -0.86 -18.75 2.44
CA LEU A 363 -1.98 -19.66 2.26
C LEU A 363 -1.55 -21.12 2.40
N LEU A 364 -0.39 -21.50 1.87
CA LEU A 364 0.17 -22.85 2.04
C LEU A 364 0.50 -23.15 3.50
N ILE A 365 1.10 -22.20 4.22
CA ILE A 365 1.37 -22.34 5.65
C ILE A 365 0.06 -22.50 6.43
N LEU A 366 -0.95 -21.66 6.13
CA LEU A 366 -2.25 -21.74 6.79
C LEU A 366 -2.95 -23.07 6.49
N ALA A 367 -2.92 -23.53 5.23
CA ALA A 367 -3.45 -24.82 4.84
C ALA A 367 -2.73 -25.96 5.56
N TRP A 368 -1.40 -25.88 5.73
CA TRP A 368 -0.62 -26.87 6.47
C TRP A 368 -1.00 -26.93 7.95
N VAL A 369 -1.23 -25.78 8.59
CA VAL A 369 -1.68 -25.70 9.99
C VAL A 369 -3.11 -26.23 10.17
N LEU A 370 -3.99 -25.99 9.19
CA LEU A 370 -5.39 -26.42 9.22
C LEU A 370 -5.61 -27.85 8.73
N ALA A 371 -4.66 -28.43 7.97
CA ALA A 371 -4.81 -29.74 7.38
C ALA A 371 -4.92 -30.81 8.49
N SER A 372 -5.88 -31.73 8.33
CA SER A 372 -5.80 -33.02 8.99
C SER A 372 -4.48 -33.69 8.58
N PRO A 373 -3.83 -34.44 9.48
CA PRO A 373 -2.56 -35.09 9.16
C PRO A 373 -2.76 -35.91 7.89
N LEU A 374 -1.91 -35.68 6.89
CA LEU A 374 -1.98 -36.33 5.58
C LEU A 374 -2.06 -37.86 5.71
N SER A 375 -1.48 -38.38 6.79
CA SER A 375 -1.52 -39.78 7.19
C SER A 375 -2.92 -40.35 7.41
N VAL A 376 -3.94 -39.53 7.67
CA VAL A 376 -5.34 -39.97 7.86
C VAL A 376 -6.15 -39.77 6.58
N SER A 377 -5.92 -38.67 5.87
CA SER A 377 -6.69 -38.31 4.68
C SER A 377 -6.40 -39.22 3.47
N LEU A 378 -5.13 -39.61 3.29
CA LEU A 378 -4.68 -40.46 2.17
C LEU A 378 -5.26 -41.89 2.24
N PRO A 379 -5.15 -42.62 3.37
CA PRO A 379 -5.74 -43.95 3.49
C PRO A 379 -7.26 -43.93 3.31
N MET A 380 -7.94 -42.89 3.81
CA MET A 380 -9.40 -42.79 3.69
C MET A 380 -9.86 -42.53 2.25
N ALA A 381 -9.16 -41.65 1.53
CA ALA A 381 -9.43 -41.41 0.11
C ALA A 381 -9.12 -42.67 -0.74
N TRP A 382 -8.04 -43.38 -0.40
CA TRP A 382 -7.68 -44.64 -1.05
C TRP A 382 -8.74 -45.72 -0.82
N ASN A 383 -9.18 -45.93 0.42
CA ASN A 383 -10.22 -46.91 0.74
C ASN A 383 -11.58 -46.57 0.11
N LEU A 384 -11.89 -45.29 -0.09
CA LEU A 384 -13.10 -44.87 -0.80
C LEU A 384 -13.05 -45.23 -2.30
N LEU A 385 -11.86 -45.23 -2.90
CA LEU A 385 -11.66 -45.61 -4.31
C LEU A 385 -11.51 -47.13 -4.49
N SER A 386 -10.73 -47.77 -3.62
CA SER A 386 -10.30 -49.17 -3.75
C SER A 386 -11.21 -50.14 -3.00
N GLY A 387 -12.09 -49.65 -2.12
CA GLY A 387 -12.83 -50.46 -1.17
C GLY A 387 -11.97 -50.80 0.07
N PRO A 388 -12.60 -51.13 1.20
CA PRO A 388 -11.89 -51.55 2.41
C PRO A 388 -11.26 -52.94 2.22
N GLU A 389 -10.10 -53.17 2.83
CA GLU A 389 -9.50 -54.51 2.88
C GLU A 389 -10.42 -55.46 3.67
N GLU A 390 -10.75 -56.60 3.08
CA GLU A 390 -11.57 -57.63 3.73
C GLU A 390 -10.67 -58.60 4.51
N ILE A 391 -10.87 -58.64 5.82
CA ILE A 391 -10.14 -59.50 6.75
C ILE A 391 -11.08 -60.63 7.16
N ASP A 392 -10.70 -61.85 6.79
CA ASP A 392 -11.39 -63.06 7.23
C ASP A 392 -10.89 -63.49 8.62
N ALA A 393 -11.72 -63.29 9.62
CA ALA A 393 -11.43 -63.42 11.03
C ALA A 393 -11.99 -64.75 11.60
N ASP A 394 -11.55 -65.87 11.05
CA ASP A 394 -11.90 -67.21 11.52
C ASP A 394 -11.21 -67.60 12.85
N GLY A 395 -10.22 -66.82 13.30
CA GLY A 395 -9.50 -67.04 14.55
C GLY A 395 -9.00 -65.75 15.21
N PRO A 396 -8.69 -65.78 16.52
CA PRO A 396 -8.30 -64.59 17.27
C PRO A 396 -6.88 -64.12 16.91
N GLN A 397 -6.09 -64.95 16.24
CA GLN A 397 -4.74 -64.58 15.76
C GLN A 397 -4.81 -63.71 14.51
N ALA A 398 -5.72 -63.99 13.57
CA ALA A 398 -5.92 -63.18 12.36
C ALA A 398 -6.25 -61.71 12.68
N LEU A 399 -6.97 -61.44 13.77
CA LEU A 399 -7.27 -60.08 14.23
C LEU A 399 -6.14 -59.43 15.05
N ARG A 400 -5.21 -60.21 15.60
CA ARG A 400 -4.07 -59.69 16.40
C ARG A 400 -2.87 -59.32 15.56
N ASP A 401 -2.72 -59.97 14.42
CA ASP A 401 -1.59 -59.74 13.50
C ASP A 401 -1.84 -58.53 12.58
N VAL A 402 -3.08 -58.01 12.56
CA VAL A 402 -3.46 -56.82 11.79
C VAL A 402 -3.10 -55.55 12.55
N THR A 403 -2.17 -54.77 12.00
CA THR A 403 -1.86 -53.42 12.48
C THR A 403 -2.68 -52.39 11.73
N LEU A 404 -3.65 -51.77 12.40
CA LEU A 404 -4.49 -50.71 11.82
C LEU A 404 -3.85 -49.33 12.00
N TRP A 405 -3.80 -48.55 10.92
CA TRP A 405 -3.34 -47.17 10.95
C TRP A 405 -4.52 -46.17 11.02
N PRO A 406 -4.34 -44.98 11.64
CA PRO A 406 -5.39 -43.97 11.67
C PRO A 406 -5.85 -43.57 10.25
N GLY A 407 -7.14 -43.78 9.92
CA GLY A 407 -7.73 -43.47 8.61
C GLY A 407 -7.96 -44.70 7.72
N GLU A 408 -7.52 -45.88 8.15
CA GLU A 408 -7.75 -47.15 7.47
C GLU A 408 -9.15 -47.69 7.81
N THR A 409 -9.86 -48.20 6.80
CA THR A 409 -11.18 -48.85 6.95
C THR A 409 -11.04 -50.30 6.54
N VAL A 410 -11.47 -51.21 7.42
CA VAL A 410 -11.42 -52.66 7.20
C VAL A 410 -12.83 -53.24 7.22
N ALA A 411 -13.09 -54.19 6.33
CA ALA A 411 -14.28 -55.01 6.35
C ALA A 411 -13.92 -56.33 7.04
N ILE A 412 -14.59 -56.66 8.14
CA ILE A 412 -14.30 -57.90 8.88
C ILE A 412 -15.44 -58.88 8.65
N SER A 413 -15.11 -60.04 8.09
CA SER A 413 -15.99 -61.20 7.94
C SER A 413 -15.46 -62.34 8.82
N GLY A 414 -16.33 -63.13 9.46
CA GLY A 414 -15.88 -64.27 10.27
C GLY A 414 -16.91 -64.80 11.27
N GLN A 415 -16.53 -65.82 12.04
CA GLN A 415 -17.38 -66.41 13.08
C GLN A 415 -17.03 -65.88 14.47
N ALA A 416 -18.00 -65.25 15.13
CA ALA A 416 -17.88 -64.79 16.51
C ALA A 416 -18.91 -65.49 17.41
N GLY A 417 -18.57 -65.64 18.69
CA GLY A 417 -19.51 -66.05 19.73
C GLY A 417 -20.18 -64.82 20.35
N CYS A 418 -21.48 -64.90 20.60
CA CYS A 418 -22.17 -63.96 21.49
C CYS A 418 -22.13 -64.48 22.93
N ARG A 419 -22.15 -63.56 23.90
CA ARG A 419 -22.21 -63.93 25.31
C ARG A 419 -23.64 -64.37 25.66
N LEU A 420 -23.80 -65.45 26.41
CA LEU A 420 -25.08 -65.74 27.04
C LEU A 420 -25.22 -64.87 28.30
N SER A 421 -26.24 -64.02 28.29
CA SER A 421 -26.69 -63.32 29.49
C SER A 421 -27.77 -64.18 30.14
N SER A 422 -27.41 -64.84 31.23
CA SER A 422 -28.38 -65.45 32.14
C SER A 422 -28.61 -64.47 33.29
N PRO A 423 -29.70 -63.69 33.30
CA PRO A 423 -30.08 -62.96 34.50
C PRO A 423 -30.39 -64.00 35.58
N SER A 424 -29.92 -63.77 36.82
CA SER A 424 -29.83 -64.73 37.93
C SER A 424 -31.14 -65.43 38.35
N SER A 425 -32.25 -65.15 37.68
CA SER A 425 -33.59 -65.66 38.00
C SER A 425 -34.42 -66.10 36.78
N ALA A 426 -33.84 -66.16 35.57
CA ALA A 426 -34.57 -66.59 34.37
C ALA A 426 -34.19 -68.02 33.92
N VAL A 427 -35.21 -68.84 33.66
CA VAL A 427 -35.09 -70.19 33.08
C VAL A 427 -34.66 -70.15 31.60
N THR A 428 -34.70 -68.97 30.98
CA THR A 428 -34.34 -68.73 29.57
C THR A 428 -33.09 -67.86 29.47
N SER A 429 -32.02 -68.43 28.92
CA SER A 429 -30.80 -67.70 28.55
C SER A 429 -31.05 -66.85 27.29
N MET A 430 -30.74 -65.55 27.34
CA MET A 430 -30.80 -64.66 26.17
C MET A 430 -29.39 -64.45 25.60
N LEU A 431 -29.28 -64.42 24.26
CA LEU A 431 -28.03 -64.06 23.59
C LEU A 431 -27.84 -62.53 23.65
N ASP A 432 -26.72 -62.08 24.20
CA ASP A 432 -26.27 -60.68 24.14
C ASP A 432 -25.11 -60.56 23.14
N CYS A 433 -25.44 -60.02 21.96
CA CYS A 433 -24.49 -59.78 20.87
C CYS A 433 -23.97 -58.34 20.83
N SER A 434 -24.19 -57.53 21.88
CA SER A 434 -23.60 -56.17 21.97
C SER A 434 -22.07 -56.18 22.09
N ARG A 435 -21.50 -57.33 22.47
CA ARG A 435 -20.06 -57.61 22.45
C ARG A 435 -19.84 -58.96 21.78
N LEU A 436 -19.07 -58.95 20.70
CA LEU A 436 -18.67 -60.14 19.97
C LEU A 436 -17.33 -60.65 20.49
N VAL A 437 -17.21 -61.97 20.67
CA VAL A 437 -15.99 -62.63 21.15
C VAL A 437 -15.46 -63.56 20.06
N TRP A 438 -14.26 -63.27 19.56
CA TRP A 438 -13.56 -64.10 18.57
C TRP A 438 -12.61 -65.09 19.26
N GLY A 439 -12.58 -66.34 18.78
CA GLY A 439 -11.64 -67.39 19.24
C GLY A 439 -12.19 -68.49 20.15
N GLY A 440 -13.50 -68.77 20.09
CA GLY A 440 -14.14 -69.82 20.89
C GLY A 440 -14.46 -71.10 20.12
N ALA A 441 -13.49 -71.76 19.47
CA ALA A 441 -13.72 -73.11 18.92
C ALA A 441 -13.54 -74.23 19.97
N GLY A 442 -13.02 -73.92 21.17
CA GLY A 442 -12.73 -74.96 22.18
C GLY A 442 -12.70 -74.52 23.66
N ALA A 443 -13.06 -73.28 24.00
CA ALA A 443 -13.08 -72.81 25.40
C ALA A 443 -14.41 -73.06 26.11
N GLY A 444 -15.17 -74.08 25.67
CA GLY A 444 -16.48 -74.46 26.20
C GLY A 444 -16.50 -75.87 26.79
N ALA A 445 -15.48 -76.24 27.55
CA ALA A 445 -15.51 -77.46 28.38
C ALA A 445 -15.11 -77.21 29.86
N ALA A 446 -14.92 -75.95 30.28
CA ALA A 446 -14.44 -75.65 31.64
C ALA A 446 -15.04 -74.37 32.25
N ARG A 447 -16.34 -74.16 32.10
CA ARG A 447 -17.27 -73.45 33.02
C ARG A 447 -18.56 -73.25 32.26
N GLY A 448 -19.69 -73.40 32.93
CA GLY A 448 -21.05 -73.46 32.35
C GLY A 448 -21.58 -72.18 31.70
N ASP A 449 -20.80 -71.54 30.84
CA ASP A 449 -21.23 -70.49 29.94
C ASP A 449 -21.37 -71.11 28.55
N GLY A 450 -22.61 -71.38 28.13
CA GLY A 450 -22.88 -71.81 26.76
C GLY A 450 -22.48 -70.71 25.77
N PHE A 451 -21.96 -71.09 24.61
CA PHE A 451 -21.71 -70.17 23.51
C PHE A 451 -22.51 -70.65 22.30
N ALA A 452 -23.23 -69.74 21.66
CA ALA A 452 -23.91 -70.00 20.39
C ALA A 452 -23.14 -69.31 19.25
N ARG A 453 -22.90 -70.03 18.15
CA ARG A 453 -22.26 -69.48 16.94
C ARG A 453 -23.24 -68.58 16.20
N ALA A 454 -22.77 -67.43 15.76
CA ALA A 454 -23.46 -66.56 14.81
C ALA A 454 -22.48 -66.06 13.73
N PRO A 455 -22.91 -65.94 12.46
CA PRO A 455 -22.14 -65.21 11.46
C PRO A 455 -22.06 -63.74 11.87
N ALA A 456 -20.86 -63.18 11.94
CA ALA A 456 -20.64 -61.77 12.25
C ALA A 456 -20.18 -61.04 10.99
N SER A 457 -20.94 -60.02 10.57
CA SER A 457 -20.49 -59.02 9.61
C SER A 457 -20.48 -57.67 10.32
N ALA A 458 -19.32 -57.02 10.36
CA ALA A 458 -19.17 -55.71 10.96
C ALA A 458 -18.49 -54.77 9.95
N GLY A 459 -19.30 -53.89 9.35
CA GLY A 459 -18.82 -52.71 8.64
C GLY A 459 -18.89 -51.51 9.58
N GLY A 460 -17.73 -50.99 10.00
CA GLY A 460 -17.64 -49.88 10.94
C GLY A 460 -16.97 -48.66 10.33
N ASP A 461 -17.73 -47.58 10.16
CA ASP A 461 -17.21 -46.29 9.75
C ASP A 461 -16.70 -45.54 11.00
N LEU A 462 -15.39 -45.62 11.26
CA LEU A 462 -14.75 -45.04 12.46
C LEU A 462 -14.84 -43.50 12.54
N GLN A 463 -15.31 -42.83 11.47
CA GLN A 463 -15.65 -41.41 11.51
C GLN A 463 -16.79 -41.07 12.48
N ALA A 464 -17.75 -41.97 12.71
CA ALA A 464 -18.86 -41.72 13.62
C ALA A 464 -18.39 -41.62 15.09
N LEU A 465 -17.40 -42.44 15.47
CA LEU A 465 -16.83 -42.46 16.82
C LEU A 465 -15.91 -41.26 17.10
N TYR A 466 -15.15 -40.79 16.09
CA TYR A 466 -14.30 -39.61 16.26
C TYR A 466 -15.10 -38.28 16.26
N ARG A 467 -16.19 -38.18 15.48
CA ARG A 467 -17.06 -36.98 15.44
C ARG A 467 -17.83 -36.75 16.75
N GLN A 468 -18.21 -37.81 17.47
CA GLN A 468 -18.95 -37.68 18.74
C GLN A 468 -18.06 -37.30 19.93
N SER A 469 -16.80 -37.77 19.96
CA SER A 469 -15.83 -37.46 21.02
C SER A 469 -15.52 -35.96 21.15
N ARG A 470 -15.43 -35.22 20.03
CA ARG A 470 -15.19 -33.76 20.06
C ARG A 470 -16.41 -32.91 20.44
N ARG A 471 -17.63 -33.47 20.48
CA ARG A 471 -18.86 -32.73 20.79
C ARG A 471 -19.29 -32.78 22.26
N GLY A 472 -18.51 -33.39 23.15
CA GLY A 472 -18.67 -33.24 24.60
C GLY A 472 -20.05 -33.60 25.15
N ARG A 473 -20.74 -34.61 24.60
CA ARG A 473 -21.93 -35.20 25.23
C ARG A 473 -21.56 -36.51 25.91
N GLY A 474 -22.03 -36.68 27.14
CA GLY A 474 -21.85 -37.88 27.98
C GLY A 474 -22.38 -39.17 27.34
N PRO A 475 -22.29 -40.29 28.07
CA PRO A 475 -22.18 -41.62 27.48
C PRO A 475 -23.51 -42.04 26.84
N ALA A 476 -23.53 -42.29 25.53
CA ALA A 476 -24.62 -43.06 24.93
C ALA A 476 -24.27 -43.71 23.59
N ALA A 477 -24.62 -45.00 23.54
CA ALA A 477 -25.01 -45.80 22.39
C ALA A 477 -24.03 -45.94 21.21
N VAL A 478 -23.34 -47.08 21.20
CA VAL A 478 -22.74 -47.70 20.01
C VAL A 478 -23.85 -47.90 18.95
N PRO A 479 -23.62 -47.55 17.67
CA PRO A 479 -24.63 -47.77 16.64
C PRO A 479 -24.89 -49.27 16.45
N ALA A 480 -26.17 -49.63 16.42
CA ALA A 480 -26.64 -51.00 16.22
C ALA A 480 -26.15 -51.55 14.88
N CYS A 481 -25.54 -52.74 14.92
CA CYS A 481 -25.26 -53.55 13.73
C CYS A 481 -26.57 -53.81 12.97
N ALA A 482 -26.59 -53.55 11.67
CA ALA A 482 -27.71 -53.88 10.82
C ALA A 482 -27.89 -55.41 10.77
N HIS A 483 -29.04 -55.91 11.25
CA HIS A 483 -29.39 -57.32 11.20
C HIS A 483 -29.66 -57.76 9.75
N ALA A 484 -28.88 -58.72 9.24
CA ALA A 484 -29.25 -59.53 8.07
C ALA A 484 -30.12 -60.72 8.54
N PRO A 485 -31.22 -61.08 7.83
CA PRO A 485 -32.05 -62.21 8.20
C PRO A 485 -31.35 -63.55 7.93
N VAL A 486 -31.29 -64.41 8.95
CA VAL A 486 -30.75 -65.77 8.89
C VAL A 486 -31.71 -66.66 8.09
N ARG A 487 -31.24 -67.26 6.98
CA ARG A 487 -31.95 -68.35 6.28
C ARG A 487 -31.73 -69.67 7.02
N PRO A 488 -32.78 -70.48 7.28
CA PRO A 488 -32.61 -71.81 7.86
C PRO A 488 -32.06 -72.81 6.83
N PRO A 489 -31.33 -73.85 7.27
CA PRO A 489 -30.75 -74.87 6.38
C PRO A 489 -31.82 -75.81 5.80
N PRO A 490 -31.56 -76.45 4.64
CA PRO A 490 -32.52 -77.32 3.98
C PRO A 490 -32.74 -78.62 4.76
N SER A 491 -34.01 -78.96 4.98
CA SER A 491 -34.44 -80.23 5.57
C SER A 491 -34.00 -81.42 4.70
N GLN A 492 -33.20 -82.32 5.26
CA GLN A 492 -33.00 -83.65 4.68
C GLN A 492 -34.29 -84.47 4.81
N ARG A 493 -34.78 -84.97 3.67
CA ARG A 493 -35.82 -85.99 3.56
C ARG A 493 -35.24 -87.34 4.00
N ALA A 494 -35.89 -88.00 4.96
CA ALA A 494 -35.80 -89.45 5.14
C ALA A 494 -37.16 -89.93 5.70
N GLY A 495 -37.78 -90.89 5.00
CA GLY A 495 -39.10 -91.46 5.33
C GLY A 495 -40.11 -91.24 4.22
#